data_AF-A0A4S8RIG7-F1
#
_entry.id   AF-A0A4S8RIG7-F1
#
_cell.length_a   1.000
_cell.length_b   1.000
_cell.length_c   1.000
_cell.angle_alpha   90.00
_cell.angle_beta   90.00
_cell.angle_gamma   90.00
#
_symmetry.space_group_name_H-M   'P 1'
#
loop_
_entity.id
_entity.type
_entity.pdbx_description
1 polymer ?
#
loop_
_entity_poly.entity_id
_entity_poly.type
_entity_poly.pdbx_seq_one_letter_code
_entity_poly.pdbx_strand_id
1 'polypeptide(L)'
;MKKMNIKIHYILFVILLGMAAPTHVQGQFLKKLKKSVEEKIAQKADEKTDEILNGTNGNTSSTKKETEKSTNTQSETKTPSSVPNQKKTSTTYPVGTEGSVITYTSPSSDFIDITIQSHKGLPRYGALYFVRGTTKPTDNKAYEKLMELQFLKETYADINRSKLTKSNSSQQEKGQEFKNSEFAQHHLLQLAGYVSSDKVLMEYFCDPEAKSPCNFYTPAGERKHVAYWGGAGKNEFAQNRSYTSFVKNYLEPLQEWSRTFYANGSETVYYVNRALVSEKYDFKNKGYWINNIFSLVGSSFMLHHSEFLPFTENEKTLANNAKKHFVPIDPSMAKTLNLQQRSPVFAVLKVKVSPKLSNPTHVAWEYELEDSIIEIYRDVALTNKMGEIDLKTLQSKY
;
A
#
# COMPACT_ATOMS: atom_id res chain seq x y z
N MET A 1 -50.28 7.75 5.26
CA MET A 1 -48.92 7.62 4.68
C MET A 1 -48.42 8.80 3.82
N LYS A 2 -49.23 9.73 3.29
CA LYS A 2 -48.72 10.78 2.34
C LYS A 2 -47.75 11.83 2.93
N LYS A 3 -47.88 12.28 4.19
CA LYS A 3 -47.08 13.41 4.73
C LYS A 3 -45.59 13.12 4.98
N MET A 4 -45.16 11.86 5.06
CA MET A 4 -43.77 11.51 5.42
C MET A 4 -42.81 11.56 4.22
N ASN A 5 -43.22 11.01 3.06
CA ASN A 5 -42.41 11.04 1.84
C ASN A 5 -42.08 12.47 1.38
N ILE A 6 -42.99 13.43 1.58
CA ILE A 6 -42.80 14.83 1.18
C ILE A 6 -41.57 15.44 1.88
N LYS A 7 -41.38 15.19 3.19
CA LYS A 7 -40.20 15.70 3.93
C LYS A 7 -38.90 15.09 3.42
N ILE A 8 -38.89 13.79 3.09
CA ILE A 8 -37.70 13.08 2.60
C ILE A 8 -37.29 13.61 1.21
N HIS A 9 -38.25 13.80 0.31
CA HIS A 9 -37.99 14.36 -1.02
C HIS A 9 -37.49 15.81 -0.95
N TYR A 10 -38.03 16.62 -0.04
CA TYR A 10 -37.58 18.01 0.15
C TYR A 10 -36.12 18.09 0.64
N ILE A 11 -35.72 17.19 1.55
CA ILE A 11 -34.33 17.09 2.02
C ILE A 11 -33.39 16.67 0.87
N LEU A 12 -33.75 15.66 0.08
CA LEU A 12 -32.98 15.23 -1.10
C LEU A 12 -32.84 16.35 -2.15
N PHE A 13 -33.91 17.10 -2.41
CA PHE A 13 -33.91 18.19 -3.39
C PHE A 13 -32.99 19.35 -2.97
N VAL A 14 -32.97 19.71 -1.68
CA VAL A 14 -32.05 20.72 -1.14
C VAL A 14 -30.59 20.26 -1.21
N ILE A 15 -30.30 18.98 -0.97
CA ILE A 15 -28.95 18.42 -1.10
C ILE A 15 -28.47 18.47 -2.56
N LEU A 16 -29.32 18.09 -3.52
CA LEU A 16 -29.01 18.14 -4.95
C LEU A 16 -28.73 19.57 -5.44
N LEU A 17 -29.56 20.55 -5.05
CA LEU A 17 -29.32 21.97 -5.37
C LEU A 17 -28.01 22.50 -4.75
N GLY A 18 -27.64 22.03 -3.55
CA GLY A 18 -26.37 22.39 -2.92
C GLY A 18 -25.13 21.94 -3.72
N MET A 19 -25.20 20.80 -4.42
CA MET A 19 -24.08 20.29 -5.22
C MET A 19 -23.92 21.01 -6.58
N ALA A 20 -24.96 21.70 -7.07
CA ALA A 20 -24.93 22.45 -8.33
C ALA A 20 -24.44 23.92 -8.19
N ALA A 21 -24.27 24.42 -6.96
CA ALA A 21 -23.86 25.81 -6.71
C ALA A 21 -22.32 25.97 -6.75
N PRO A 22 -21.80 27.14 -7.19
CA PRO A 22 -20.36 27.43 -7.17
C PRO A 22 -19.72 27.23 -5.77
N THR A 23 -18.47 26.77 -5.76
CA THR A 23 -17.74 26.30 -4.55
C THR A 23 -17.73 27.30 -3.38
N HIS A 24 -17.74 28.61 -3.65
CA HIS A 24 -17.78 29.64 -2.60
C HIS A 24 -19.11 29.62 -1.80
N VAL A 25 -20.23 29.22 -2.43
CA VAL A 25 -21.55 29.14 -1.79
C VAL A 25 -21.62 27.92 -0.86
N GLN A 26 -21.08 26.78 -1.30
CA GLN A 26 -20.99 25.55 -0.51
C GLN A 26 -20.20 25.78 0.79
N GLY A 27 -19.10 26.55 0.73
CA GLY A 27 -18.33 26.95 1.91
C GLY A 27 -19.11 27.77 2.94
N GLN A 28 -20.02 28.66 2.49
CA GLN A 28 -20.91 29.39 3.42
C GLN A 28 -22.01 28.49 4.01
N PHE A 29 -22.59 27.60 3.20
CA PHE A 29 -23.60 26.65 3.67
C PHE A 29 -23.03 25.72 4.76
N LEU A 30 -21.86 25.14 4.53
CA LEU A 30 -21.19 24.28 5.50
C LEU A 30 -20.81 25.01 6.80
N LYS A 31 -20.39 26.28 6.73
CA LYS A 31 -20.17 27.11 7.93
C LYS A 31 -21.46 27.37 8.71
N LYS A 32 -22.58 27.68 8.04
CA LYS A 32 -23.89 27.86 8.70
C LYS A 32 -24.44 26.56 9.29
N LEU A 33 -24.30 25.44 8.58
CA LEU A 33 -24.68 24.11 9.05
C LEU A 33 -23.87 23.71 10.29
N LYS A 34 -22.54 23.89 10.25
CA LYS A 34 -21.66 23.64 11.39
C LYS A 34 -22.09 24.48 12.61
N LYS A 35 -22.27 25.80 12.45
CA LYS A 35 -22.68 26.69 13.54
C LYS A 35 -24.03 26.26 14.15
N SER A 36 -25.01 25.91 13.33
CA SER A 36 -26.32 25.44 13.81
C SER A 36 -26.28 24.08 14.52
N VAL A 37 -25.32 23.21 14.17
CA VAL A 37 -25.06 21.95 14.89
C VAL A 37 -24.35 22.22 16.21
N GLU A 38 -23.34 23.11 16.24
CA GLU A 38 -22.65 23.52 17.47
C GLU A 38 -23.60 24.21 18.46
N GLU A 39 -24.45 25.13 17.99
CA GLU A 39 -25.51 25.77 18.78
C GLU A 39 -26.50 24.75 19.36
N LYS A 40 -26.92 23.75 18.58
CA LYS A 40 -27.83 22.70 19.07
C LYS A 40 -27.17 21.68 20.00
N ILE A 41 -25.85 21.50 19.92
CA ILE A 41 -25.09 20.68 20.86
C ILE A 41 -24.90 21.42 22.18
N ALA A 42 -24.59 22.73 22.13
CA ALA A 42 -24.55 23.58 23.32
C ALA A 42 -25.91 23.63 24.03
N GLN A 43 -26.98 23.96 23.28
CA GLN A 43 -28.35 24.01 23.83
C GLN A 43 -28.78 22.68 24.47
N LYS A 44 -28.40 21.53 23.90
CA LYS A 44 -28.63 20.21 24.52
C LYS A 44 -27.71 19.85 25.68
N ALA A 45 -26.54 20.49 25.80
CA ALA A 45 -25.68 20.36 26.96
C ALA A 45 -26.24 21.18 28.12
N ASP A 46 -26.74 22.39 27.83
CA ASP A 46 -27.38 23.28 28.80
C ASP A 46 -28.69 22.67 29.32
N GLU A 47 -29.61 22.26 28.43
CA GLU A 47 -30.85 21.53 28.79
C GLU A 47 -30.58 20.34 29.73
N LYS A 48 -29.54 19.56 29.44
CA LYS A 48 -29.16 18.38 30.22
C LYS A 48 -28.41 18.73 31.52
N THR A 49 -27.81 19.91 31.61
CA THR A 49 -27.20 20.41 32.84
C THR A 49 -28.27 20.93 33.78
N ASP A 50 -29.30 21.61 33.26
CA ASP A 50 -30.48 22.02 34.04
C ASP A 50 -31.31 20.83 34.54
N GLU A 51 -31.45 19.74 33.76
CA GLU A 51 -32.05 18.48 34.26
C GLU A 51 -31.28 17.90 35.46
N ILE A 52 -29.94 17.97 35.44
CA ILE A 52 -29.08 17.44 36.50
C ILE A 52 -29.10 18.34 37.75
N LEU A 53 -29.17 19.66 37.57
CA LEU A 53 -29.18 20.63 38.67
C LEU A 53 -30.55 20.77 39.36
N ASN A 54 -31.67 20.57 38.63
CA ASN A 54 -33.01 20.76 39.17
C ASN A 54 -33.73 19.46 39.63
N GLY A 55 -33.08 18.30 39.47
CA GLY A 55 -33.26 17.13 40.35
C GLY A 55 -34.58 16.33 40.25
N THR A 56 -34.47 15.03 39.97
CA THR A 56 -35.48 14.03 40.36
C THR A 56 -34.79 12.73 40.77
N ASN A 57 -35.27 12.09 41.83
CA ASN A 57 -34.54 11.04 42.58
C ASN A 57 -34.52 9.67 41.88
N GLY A 58 -33.45 8.86 42.08
CA GLY A 58 -33.40 7.49 41.56
C GLY A 58 -32.11 6.66 41.80
N ASN A 59 -31.84 6.27 43.05
CA ASN A 59 -31.03 5.11 43.48
C ASN A 59 -29.63 4.87 42.87
N THR A 60 -28.63 5.47 43.51
CA THR A 60 -27.48 4.80 44.17
C THR A 60 -27.10 3.36 43.80
N SER A 61 -25.85 3.16 43.36
CA SER A 61 -24.97 2.10 43.92
C SER A 61 -23.48 2.44 43.67
N SER A 62 -22.65 2.20 44.68
CA SER A 62 -21.18 2.38 44.65
C SER A 62 -20.48 1.07 44.22
N THR A 63 -19.18 1.04 43.87
CA THR A 63 -18.04 1.10 44.81
C THR A 63 -16.71 1.34 44.07
N LYS A 64 -15.63 1.58 44.82
CA LYS A 64 -14.39 2.26 44.42
C LYS A 64 -13.38 1.42 43.61
N LYS A 65 -12.43 2.15 43.01
CA LYS A 65 -11.07 1.69 42.67
C LYS A 65 -10.29 1.28 43.92
N GLU A 66 -9.17 0.58 43.74
CA GLU A 66 -7.86 1.11 44.13
C GLU A 66 -6.76 0.56 43.20
N THR A 67 -5.52 1.04 43.33
CA THR A 67 -4.40 0.80 42.39
C THR A 67 -3.08 0.75 43.15
N GLU A 68 -2.17 -0.20 42.87
CA GLU A 68 -0.75 0.02 43.16
C GLU A 68 0.23 -0.79 42.27
N LYS A 69 1.54 -0.57 42.45
CA LYS A 69 2.53 -0.65 41.35
C LYS A 69 3.99 -0.83 41.83
N SER A 70 4.72 -1.81 41.28
CA SER A 70 6.20 -1.88 41.19
C SER A 70 6.61 -3.00 40.19
N THR A 71 7.70 -3.03 39.40
CA THR A 71 9.07 -2.43 39.45
C THR A 71 10.04 -3.33 40.27
N ASN A 72 11.21 -3.83 39.80
CA ASN A 72 12.03 -3.54 38.61
C ASN A 72 13.04 -4.68 38.22
N THR A 73 13.46 -4.76 36.93
CA THR A 73 14.72 -5.38 36.38
C THR A 73 15.07 -6.85 36.82
N GLN A 74 16.19 -7.57 36.53
CA GLN A 74 17.35 -7.57 35.59
C GLN A 74 17.41 -8.96 34.87
N SER A 75 18.13 -9.31 33.78
CA SER A 75 19.20 -8.71 32.94
C SER A 75 20.68 -9.09 33.22
N GLU A 76 21.20 -10.19 32.65
CA GLU A 76 22.66 -10.45 32.45
C GLU A 76 22.97 -11.30 31.17
N THR A 77 24.23 -11.35 30.72
CA THR A 77 24.66 -11.79 29.36
C THR A 77 25.92 -12.67 29.39
N LYS A 78 26.05 -13.68 28.51
CA LYS A 78 27.33 -14.29 28.08
C LYS A 78 27.25 -15.02 26.72
N THR A 79 28.38 -15.05 26.00
CA THR A 79 28.68 -15.87 24.80
C THR A 79 30.16 -16.31 24.93
N PRO A 80 30.61 -17.43 24.32
CA PRO A 80 31.25 -17.30 22.99
C PRO A 80 31.17 -18.53 22.03
N SER A 81 31.25 -18.20 20.74
CA SER A 81 31.87 -18.92 19.59
C SER A 81 32.07 -20.45 19.56
N SER A 82 31.49 -21.12 18.55
CA SER A 82 32.24 -21.86 17.50
C SER A 82 31.31 -22.49 16.42
N VAL A 83 31.88 -22.96 15.31
CA VAL A 83 31.25 -23.38 14.03
C VAL A 83 31.94 -24.70 13.65
N PRO A 84 31.28 -25.81 13.17
CA PRO A 84 30.58 -25.79 11.87
C PRO A 84 29.40 -26.76 11.60
N ASN A 85 28.61 -26.37 10.58
CA ASN A 85 27.96 -27.19 9.54
C ASN A 85 26.97 -28.32 9.93
N GLN A 86 25.69 -28.19 9.54
CA GLN A 86 24.79 -29.35 9.44
C GLN A 86 23.60 -29.18 8.46
N LYS A 87 22.95 -30.32 8.18
CA LYS A 87 21.93 -30.58 7.13
C LYS A 87 20.72 -29.64 7.16
N LYS A 88 20.16 -29.36 5.98
CA LYS A 88 18.79 -28.84 5.84
C LYS A 88 17.77 -29.91 6.29
N THR A 89 17.03 -29.64 7.36
CA THR A 89 15.75 -30.28 7.70
C THR A 89 14.62 -29.26 7.54
N SER A 90 13.47 -29.68 7.04
CA SER A 90 12.36 -28.78 6.69
C SER A 90 11.26 -28.78 7.76
N THR A 91 11.01 -27.60 8.35
CA THR A 91 9.70 -27.29 8.96
C THR A 91 9.42 -25.78 8.99
N THR A 92 8.21 -25.42 8.55
CA THR A 92 7.41 -24.20 8.78
C THR A 92 8.11 -22.92 9.30
N TYR A 93 8.16 -21.89 8.46
CA TYR A 93 8.70 -20.56 8.79
C TYR A 93 7.61 -19.49 9.01
N PRO A 94 7.68 -18.67 10.07
CA PRO A 94 7.05 -17.36 10.11
C PRO A 94 7.86 -16.32 9.30
N VAL A 95 7.20 -15.32 8.71
CA VAL A 95 7.86 -14.26 7.92
C VAL A 95 8.87 -13.49 8.77
N GLY A 96 10.13 -13.47 8.35
CA GLY A 96 11.26 -12.92 9.13
C GLY A 96 12.50 -13.83 9.20
N THR A 97 12.43 -15.05 8.67
CA THR A 97 13.58 -15.94 8.45
C THR A 97 13.99 -15.98 6.97
N GLU A 98 15.18 -16.51 6.69
CA GLU A 98 15.74 -16.59 5.32
C GLU A 98 14.77 -17.25 4.33
N GLY A 99 14.53 -16.59 3.19
CA GLY A 99 13.63 -17.06 2.14
C GLY A 99 12.21 -16.44 2.11
N SER A 100 11.84 -15.57 3.07
CA SER A 100 10.59 -14.77 2.98
C SER A 100 10.77 -13.36 2.38
N VAL A 101 11.99 -13.04 1.92
CA VAL A 101 12.35 -11.78 1.24
C VAL A 101 13.29 -12.04 0.06
N ILE A 102 13.42 -11.05 -0.82
CA ILE A 102 14.50 -10.93 -1.83
C ILE A 102 15.17 -9.58 -1.58
N THR A 103 16.50 -9.55 -1.63
CA THR A 103 17.31 -8.34 -1.51
C THR A 103 18.06 -8.10 -2.81
N TYR A 104 17.90 -6.91 -3.37
CA TYR A 104 18.62 -6.42 -4.55
C TYR A 104 19.79 -5.55 -4.06
N THR A 105 21.01 -6.02 -4.29
CA THR A 105 22.24 -5.31 -3.89
C THR A 105 22.37 -3.99 -4.64
N SER A 106 22.80 -2.96 -3.91
CA SER A 106 23.11 -1.63 -4.41
C SER A 106 24.40 -1.59 -5.25
N PRO A 107 24.53 -0.68 -6.23
CA PRO A 107 25.73 -0.55 -7.05
C PRO A 107 26.90 0.16 -6.31
N SER A 108 26.60 0.91 -5.24
CA SER A 108 27.59 1.52 -4.34
C SER A 108 26.98 1.83 -2.97
N SER A 109 27.83 2.13 -1.98
CA SER A 109 27.44 2.58 -0.63
C SER A 109 26.78 3.97 -0.56
N ASP A 110 26.62 4.65 -1.70
CA ASP A 110 25.81 5.87 -1.83
C ASP A 110 24.30 5.56 -1.93
N PHE A 111 23.93 4.29 -2.07
CA PHE A 111 22.56 3.78 -2.06
C PHE A 111 22.36 2.73 -0.94
N ILE A 112 21.11 2.32 -0.69
CA ILE A 112 20.76 1.19 0.19
C ILE A 112 20.46 -0.06 -0.63
N ASP A 113 20.74 -1.24 -0.09
CA ASP A 113 20.19 -2.49 -0.65
C ASP A 113 18.67 -2.51 -0.48
N ILE A 114 17.94 -2.98 -1.49
CA ILE A 114 16.46 -2.93 -1.54
C ILE A 114 15.89 -4.30 -1.21
N THR A 115 15.16 -4.41 -0.11
CA THR A 115 14.57 -5.68 0.35
C THR A 115 13.05 -5.67 0.23
N ILE A 116 12.50 -6.58 -0.58
CA ILE A 116 11.04 -6.78 -0.75
C ILE A 116 10.62 -8.17 -0.24
N GLN A 117 9.33 -8.40 -0.02
CA GLN A 117 8.83 -9.73 0.34
C GLN A 117 8.88 -10.69 -0.86
N SER A 118 9.02 -11.97 -0.57
CA SER A 118 9.02 -13.04 -1.58
C SER A 118 8.13 -14.21 -1.15
N HIS A 119 7.81 -15.06 -2.11
CA HIS A 119 7.17 -16.35 -1.88
C HIS A 119 7.82 -17.39 -2.80
N LYS A 120 8.25 -18.54 -2.24
CA LYS A 120 8.94 -19.62 -2.98
C LYS A 120 10.13 -19.13 -3.84
N GLY A 121 10.82 -18.08 -3.41
CA GLY A 121 11.97 -17.51 -4.12
C GLY A 121 11.66 -16.49 -5.22
N LEU A 122 10.38 -16.16 -5.47
CA LEU A 122 9.94 -15.16 -6.44
C LEU A 122 9.38 -13.90 -5.72
N PRO A 123 9.41 -12.71 -6.34
CA PRO A 123 8.85 -11.49 -5.75
C PRO A 123 7.37 -11.66 -5.35
N ARG A 124 6.97 -11.04 -4.25
CA ARG A 124 5.60 -11.06 -3.73
C ARG A 124 4.94 -9.70 -3.90
N TYR A 125 3.91 -9.63 -4.73
CA TYR A 125 3.11 -8.43 -4.97
C TYR A 125 1.73 -8.52 -4.30
N GLY A 126 1.02 -7.39 -4.25
CA GLY A 126 -0.33 -7.26 -3.71
C GLY A 126 -0.37 -7.04 -2.20
N ALA A 127 -1.05 -7.92 -1.48
CA ALA A 127 -1.14 -7.90 -0.02
C ALA A 127 0.14 -8.45 0.61
N LEU A 128 0.77 -7.67 1.48
CA LEU A 128 1.99 -8.02 2.20
C LEU A 128 1.72 -8.37 3.68
N TYR A 129 2.62 -9.15 4.29
CA TYR A 129 2.59 -9.38 5.74
C TYR A 129 3.31 -8.26 6.47
N PHE A 130 2.64 -7.56 7.38
CA PHE A 130 3.28 -6.58 8.25
C PHE A 130 2.63 -6.54 9.64
N VAL A 131 3.46 -6.67 10.67
CA VAL A 131 3.10 -6.48 12.08
C VAL A 131 4.03 -5.42 12.65
N ARG A 132 3.46 -4.28 13.02
CA ARG A 132 4.21 -3.11 13.52
C ARG A 132 5.04 -3.46 14.75
N GLY A 133 6.36 -3.27 14.68
CA GLY A 133 7.28 -3.60 15.76
C GLY A 133 7.72 -5.07 15.83
N THR A 134 7.35 -5.88 14.83
CA THR A 134 7.78 -7.29 14.71
C THR A 134 8.35 -7.58 13.34
N THR A 135 7.67 -7.17 12.27
CA THR A 135 8.19 -7.26 10.90
C THR A 135 9.12 -6.09 10.63
N LYS A 136 10.31 -6.34 10.06
CA LYS A 136 11.14 -5.28 9.49
C LYS A 136 10.39 -4.59 8.32
N PRO A 137 10.56 -3.27 8.12
CA PRO A 137 10.16 -2.60 6.89
C PRO A 137 10.72 -3.30 5.64
N THR A 138 10.07 -3.06 4.50
CA THR A 138 10.52 -3.50 3.17
C THR A 138 10.50 -2.31 2.23
N ASP A 139 11.47 -2.26 1.32
CA ASP A 139 11.83 -1.09 0.51
C ASP A 139 10.96 -0.97 -0.74
N ASN A 140 9.67 -1.29 -0.58
CA ASN A 140 8.66 -1.43 -1.63
C ASN A 140 8.61 -0.22 -2.57
N LYS A 141 8.76 1.01 -2.04
CA LYS A 141 8.78 2.25 -2.83
C LYS A 141 10.11 2.52 -3.54
N ALA A 142 11.22 2.02 -3.00
CA ALA A 142 12.52 2.07 -3.65
C ALA A 142 12.51 1.14 -4.87
N TYR A 143 11.98 -0.08 -4.67
CA TYR A 143 11.72 -1.05 -5.73
C TYR A 143 10.79 -0.50 -6.82
N GLU A 144 9.60 -0.01 -6.45
CA GLU A 144 8.61 0.60 -7.35
C GLU A 144 9.21 1.73 -8.20
N LYS A 145 10.07 2.59 -7.64
CA LYS A 145 10.68 3.70 -8.38
C LYS A 145 11.89 3.30 -9.24
N LEU A 146 12.65 2.26 -8.89
CA LEU A 146 13.61 1.68 -9.86
C LEU A 146 12.89 0.95 -11.00
N MET A 147 11.79 0.26 -10.69
CA MET A 147 10.91 -0.38 -11.66
C MET A 147 10.33 0.64 -12.67
N GLU A 148 9.85 1.79 -12.18
CA GLU A 148 9.40 2.88 -13.04
C GLU A 148 10.56 3.47 -13.87
N LEU A 149 11.73 3.72 -13.28
CA LEU A 149 12.89 4.31 -13.99
C LEU A 149 13.31 3.49 -15.22
N GLN A 150 13.28 2.16 -15.13
CA GLN A 150 13.62 1.26 -16.24
C GLN A 150 12.77 1.52 -17.49
N PHE A 151 11.48 1.78 -17.31
CA PHE A 151 10.53 1.95 -18.42
C PHE A 151 10.26 3.42 -18.81
N LEU A 152 10.68 4.37 -17.98
CA LEU A 152 10.62 5.82 -18.26
C LEU A 152 11.78 6.34 -19.12
N LYS A 153 12.49 5.47 -19.86
CA LYS A 153 13.73 5.81 -20.60
C LYS A 153 13.60 7.02 -21.51
N GLU A 154 12.52 7.11 -22.29
CA GLU A 154 12.27 8.22 -23.22
C GLU A 154 12.02 9.53 -22.45
N THR A 155 11.17 9.47 -21.43
CA THR A 155 10.83 10.58 -20.53
C THR A 155 12.05 11.12 -19.77
N TYR A 156 13.04 10.25 -19.51
CA TYR A 156 14.34 10.62 -18.94
C TYR A 156 15.40 11.10 -19.97
N ALA A 157 15.13 11.03 -21.27
CA ALA A 157 15.97 11.71 -22.27
C ALA A 157 15.79 13.24 -22.17
N ASP A 158 14.55 13.69 -21.97
CA ASP A 158 14.18 15.11 -21.90
C ASP A 158 14.46 15.77 -20.53
N ILE A 159 15.06 15.04 -19.58
CA ILE A 159 15.31 15.56 -18.23
C ILE A 159 16.32 16.72 -18.28
N ASN A 160 15.91 17.90 -17.81
CA ASN A 160 16.76 19.08 -17.86
C ASN A 160 17.87 18.97 -16.80
N ARG A 161 19.03 18.46 -17.20
CA ARG A 161 20.18 18.24 -16.29
C ARG A 161 20.81 19.54 -15.76
N SER A 162 20.44 20.70 -16.31
CA SER A 162 21.04 22.00 -15.98
C SER A 162 20.32 22.80 -14.90
N LYS A 163 19.02 22.54 -14.65
CA LYS A 163 18.18 23.25 -13.67
C LYS A 163 16.85 22.55 -13.41
N LEU A 164 16.22 22.88 -12.30
CA LEU A 164 14.84 22.48 -12.01
C LEU A 164 13.86 23.10 -13.01
N THR A 165 12.98 22.25 -13.54
CA THR A 165 11.89 22.59 -14.45
C THR A 165 10.75 23.15 -13.63
N LYS A 166 10.61 24.48 -13.61
CA LYS A 166 9.55 25.18 -12.85
C LYS A 166 8.20 25.05 -13.57
N SER A 167 7.21 24.47 -12.89
CA SER A 167 5.81 24.61 -13.28
C SER A 167 5.38 26.08 -13.18
N ASN A 168 4.56 26.51 -14.13
CA ASN A 168 3.87 27.81 -14.11
C ASN A 168 2.54 27.64 -14.86
N SER A 169 1.61 28.58 -14.71
CA SER A 169 0.22 28.40 -15.15
C SER A 169 0.00 28.25 -16.67
N SER A 170 0.97 28.57 -17.53
CA SER A 170 0.87 28.40 -18.98
C SER A 170 1.23 26.97 -19.49
N GLN A 171 0.86 25.92 -18.75
CA GLN A 171 1.15 24.53 -19.11
C GLN A 171 0.55 24.08 -20.46
N GLN A 172 -0.48 24.77 -20.99
CA GLN A 172 -1.11 24.44 -22.27
C GLN A 172 -0.21 24.72 -23.50
N GLU A 173 0.73 25.66 -23.40
CA GLU A 173 1.63 26.04 -24.50
C GLU A 173 2.95 25.24 -24.52
N LYS A 174 3.17 24.39 -23.51
CA LYS A 174 4.44 23.70 -23.30
C LYS A 174 4.44 22.30 -23.94
N GLY A 175 5.43 22.08 -24.81
CA GLY A 175 5.62 20.84 -25.56
C GLY A 175 5.93 19.61 -24.69
N GLN A 176 5.96 18.43 -25.30
CA GLN A 176 6.09 17.17 -24.58
C GLN A 176 7.40 17.06 -23.78
N GLU A 177 8.52 17.53 -24.35
CA GLU A 177 9.83 17.60 -23.67
C GLU A 177 9.73 18.26 -22.29
N PHE A 178 9.02 19.39 -22.16
CA PHE A 178 8.86 20.08 -20.88
C PHE A 178 8.11 19.21 -19.86
N LYS A 179 7.04 18.52 -20.29
CA LYS A 179 6.21 17.66 -19.44
C LYS A 179 6.99 16.43 -18.98
N ASN A 180 7.73 15.83 -19.90
CA ASN A 180 8.66 14.74 -19.62
C ASN A 180 9.73 15.19 -18.61
N SER A 181 10.31 16.37 -18.80
CA SER A 181 11.30 16.97 -17.89
C SER A 181 10.74 17.22 -16.48
N GLU A 182 9.55 17.82 -16.37
CA GLU A 182 8.86 18.10 -15.11
C GLU A 182 8.55 16.80 -14.36
N PHE A 183 8.04 15.78 -15.06
CA PHE A 183 7.76 14.46 -14.51
C PHE A 183 9.03 13.71 -14.09
N ALA A 184 10.04 13.64 -14.94
CA ALA A 184 11.29 12.91 -14.66
C ALA A 184 12.03 13.50 -13.45
N GLN A 185 11.99 14.83 -13.26
CA GLN A 185 12.56 15.46 -12.06
C GLN A 185 11.76 15.16 -10.79
N HIS A 186 10.42 15.11 -10.86
CA HIS A 186 9.59 14.73 -9.72
C HIS A 186 9.79 13.24 -9.35
N HIS A 187 9.84 12.37 -10.36
CA HIS A 187 10.16 10.96 -10.17
C HIS A 187 11.55 10.76 -9.57
N LEU A 188 12.57 11.48 -10.06
CA LEU A 188 13.94 11.38 -9.55
C LEU A 188 14.04 11.84 -8.09
N LEU A 189 13.33 12.90 -7.70
CA LEU A 189 13.24 13.37 -6.32
C LEU A 189 12.66 12.28 -5.40
N GLN A 190 11.58 11.62 -5.82
CA GLN A 190 10.99 10.51 -5.06
C GLN A 190 11.95 9.31 -4.98
N LEU A 191 12.47 8.87 -6.14
CA LEU A 191 13.42 7.75 -6.25
C LEU A 191 14.60 7.95 -5.29
N ALA A 192 15.31 9.08 -5.42
CA ALA A 192 16.46 9.41 -4.61
C ALA A 192 16.15 9.39 -3.11
N GLY A 193 14.99 9.90 -2.69
CA GLY A 193 14.52 9.85 -1.30
C GLY A 193 14.27 8.46 -0.74
N TYR A 194 14.02 7.46 -1.60
CA TYR A 194 13.83 6.07 -1.20
C TYR A 194 15.11 5.22 -1.30
N VAL A 195 15.94 5.41 -2.34
CA VAL A 195 17.11 4.56 -2.64
C VAL A 195 18.44 5.03 -2.05
N SER A 196 18.61 6.32 -1.72
CA SER A 196 19.92 6.84 -1.31
C SER A 196 20.30 6.42 0.10
N SER A 197 21.60 6.29 0.38
CA SER A 197 22.12 6.08 1.73
C SER A 197 21.98 7.35 2.58
N ASP A 198 22.00 7.21 3.92
CA ASP A 198 21.75 8.35 4.82
C ASP A 198 22.76 9.50 4.64
N LYS A 199 24.01 9.20 4.28
CA LYS A 199 25.02 10.19 3.89
C LYS A 199 24.51 11.08 2.74
N VAL A 200 24.07 10.45 1.65
CA VAL A 200 23.58 11.13 0.45
C VAL A 200 22.26 11.84 0.74
N LEU A 201 21.38 11.26 1.56
CA LEU A 201 20.14 11.95 1.95
C LEU A 201 20.41 13.24 2.76
N MET A 202 21.42 13.24 3.63
CA MET A 202 21.85 14.45 4.34
C MET A 202 22.49 15.47 3.38
N GLU A 203 23.31 15.04 2.42
CA GLU A 203 23.95 15.93 1.44
C GLU A 203 22.94 16.60 0.48
N TYR A 204 21.89 15.88 0.06
CA TYR A 204 20.98 16.32 -1.00
C TYR A 204 19.57 16.75 -0.56
N PHE A 205 19.11 16.37 0.64
CA PHE A 205 17.75 16.67 1.12
C PHE A 205 17.67 17.20 2.56
N CYS A 206 18.81 17.43 3.22
CA CYS A 206 18.84 18.12 4.52
C CYS A 206 19.14 19.61 4.37
N ASP A 207 18.53 20.40 5.24
CA ASP A 207 18.94 21.78 5.49
C ASP A 207 19.84 21.80 6.75
N PRO A 208 21.15 22.09 6.63
CA PRO A 208 22.07 22.13 7.78
C PRO A 208 21.87 23.35 8.70
N GLU A 209 21.07 24.33 8.29
CA GLU A 209 20.72 25.54 9.04
C GLU A 209 19.34 25.40 9.74
N ALA A 210 18.63 24.29 9.53
CA ALA A 210 17.30 24.07 10.10
C ALA A 210 17.34 23.72 11.60
N LYS A 211 16.44 24.34 12.37
CA LYS A 211 16.31 24.14 13.82
C LYS A 211 15.82 22.74 14.24
N SER A 212 15.34 21.93 13.30
CA SER A 212 14.82 20.59 13.54
C SER A 212 15.66 19.57 12.75
N PRO A 213 16.14 18.49 13.39
CA PRO A 213 17.03 17.53 12.72
C PRO A 213 16.34 16.86 11.53
N CYS A 214 17.11 16.67 10.46
CA CYS A 214 16.66 15.94 9.29
C CYS A 214 16.43 14.46 9.64
N ASN A 215 15.19 14.02 9.50
CA ASN A 215 14.78 12.62 9.66
C ASN A 215 14.15 12.15 8.35
N PHE A 216 14.66 11.07 7.76
CA PHE A 216 14.15 10.47 6.52
C PHE A 216 13.29 9.22 6.72
N TYR A 217 12.88 8.94 7.96
CA TYR A 217 12.13 7.74 8.33
C TYR A 217 10.77 8.03 8.97
N THR A 218 9.81 7.10 8.80
CA THR A 218 8.54 7.07 9.54
C THR A 218 8.75 6.54 10.97
N PRO A 219 7.80 6.73 11.90
CA PRO A 219 7.80 6.06 13.22
C PRO A 219 7.64 4.52 13.18
N ALA A 220 7.69 3.91 11.99
CA ALA A 220 7.78 2.47 11.78
C ALA A 220 9.14 2.03 11.19
N GLY A 221 10.06 2.98 10.90
CA GLY A 221 11.37 2.73 10.30
C GLY A 221 11.38 2.69 8.76
N GLU A 222 10.28 3.02 8.10
CA GLU A 222 10.21 3.04 6.63
C GLU A 222 10.79 4.34 6.06
N ARG A 223 11.40 4.31 4.88
CA ARG A 223 11.79 5.52 4.14
C ARG A 223 10.58 6.43 3.86
N LYS A 224 10.70 7.72 4.16
CA LYS A 224 9.67 8.75 3.93
C LYS A 224 9.92 9.52 2.63
N HIS A 225 8.86 10.07 2.05
CA HIS A 225 8.94 10.96 0.89
C HIS A 225 9.74 12.24 1.21
N VAL A 226 10.76 12.55 0.41
CA VAL A 226 11.48 13.85 0.44
C VAL A 226 10.73 14.88 -0.41
N ALA A 227 10.44 16.05 0.14
CA ALA A 227 9.58 17.04 -0.51
C ALA A 227 10.31 18.03 -1.44
N TYR A 228 11.58 18.31 -1.16
CA TYR A 228 12.38 19.33 -1.86
C TYR A 228 13.87 18.95 -1.87
N TRP A 229 14.56 19.27 -2.97
CA TRP A 229 16.02 19.27 -3.04
C TRP A 229 16.61 20.31 -2.07
N GLY A 230 17.68 19.98 -1.35
CA GLY A 230 18.32 20.84 -0.36
C GLY A 230 17.55 21.03 0.96
N GLY A 231 16.41 20.36 1.13
CA GLY A 231 15.62 20.42 2.36
C GLY A 231 14.49 21.45 2.38
N ALA A 232 13.63 21.36 3.40
CA ALA A 232 12.42 22.17 3.51
C ALA A 232 12.74 23.63 3.87
N GLY A 233 12.24 24.57 3.07
CA GLY A 233 12.45 26.01 3.27
C GLY A 233 13.62 26.61 2.47
N LYS A 234 14.43 25.81 1.78
CA LYS A 234 15.52 26.34 0.94
C LYS A 234 15.02 27.11 -0.28
N ASN A 235 15.73 28.19 -0.58
CA ASN A 235 15.54 28.99 -1.79
C ASN A 235 15.93 28.23 -3.07
N GLU A 236 15.44 28.72 -4.21
CA GLU A 236 15.61 28.06 -5.52
C GLU A 236 17.07 27.84 -5.95
N PHE A 237 18.03 28.64 -5.48
CA PHE A 237 19.44 28.44 -5.79
C PHE A 237 20.01 27.23 -5.04
N ALA A 238 19.63 27.01 -3.79
CA ALA A 238 19.98 25.81 -3.04
C ALA A 238 19.32 24.56 -3.66
N GLN A 239 18.01 24.62 -3.96
CA GLN A 239 17.31 23.48 -4.59
C GLN A 239 17.94 23.11 -5.94
N ASN A 240 18.26 24.11 -6.79
CA ASN A 240 18.94 23.87 -8.06
C ASN A 240 20.33 23.24 -7.89
N ARG A 241 21.17 23.71 -6.95
CA ARG A 241 22.51 23.15 -6.73
C ARG A 241 22.47 21.69 -6.28
N SER A 242 21.58 21.36 -5.35
CA SER A 242 21.39 19.97 -4.89
C SER A 242 20.90 19.09 -6.05
N TYR A 243 19.88 19.53 -6.80
CA TYR A 243 19.37 18.81 -7.96
C TYR A 243 20.43 18.55 -9.05
N THR A 244 21.16 19.58 -9.50
CA THR A 244 22.11 19.42 -10.61
C THR A 244 23.34 18.59 -10.20
N SER A 245 23.81 18.73 -8.96
CA SER A 245 24.88 17.87 -8.42
C SER A 245 24.41 16.43 -8.28
N PHE A 246 23.17 16.18 -7.82
CA PHE A 246 22.64 14.81 -7.76
C PHE A 246 22.51 14.18 -9.14
N VAL A 247 21.96 14.92 -10.12
CA VAL A 247 21.84 14.45 -11.51
C VAL A 247 23.19 14.14 -12.13
N LYS A 248 24.20 14.98 -11.88
CA LYS A 248 25.57 14.76 -12.37
C LYS A 248 26.21 13.50 -11.78
N ASN A 249 25.99 13.23 -10.49
CA ASN A 249 26.74 12.22 -9.75
C ASN A 249 26.05 10.86 -9.67
N TYR A 250 24.70 10.81 -9.70
CA TYR A 250 23.92 9.62 -9.33
C TYR A 250 22.84 9.20 -10.33
N LEU A 251 22.44 10.03 -11.30
CA LEU A 251 21.38 9.64 -12.25
C LEU A 251 21.79 8.46 -13.12
N GLU A 252 23.03 8.45 -13.61
CA GLU A 252 23.53 7.38 -14.48
C GLU A 252 23.66 6.04 -13.74
N PRO A 253 24.30 5.94 -12.55
CA PRO A 253 24.27 4.73 -11.72
C PRO A 253 22.85 4.22 -11.39
N LEU A 254 21.88 5.11 -11.15
CA LEU A 254 20.48 4.72 -10.94
C LEU A 254 19.83 4.17 -12.21
N GLN A 255 20.11 4.76 -13.37
CA GLN A 255 19.64 4.29 -14.67
C GLN A 255 20.31 3.00 -15.12
N GLU A 256 21.52 2.69 -14.64
CA GLU A 256 22.17 1.39 -14.84
C GLU A 256 21.56 0.33 -13.92
N TRP A 257 21.38 0.65 -12.64
CA TRP A 257 20.78 -0.26 -11.67
C TRP A 257 19.34 -0.62 -12.01
N SER A 258 18.52 0.33 -12.50
CA SER A 258 17.16 0.03 -12.94
C SER A 258 17.10 -1.03 -14.05
N ARG A 259 18.15 -1.15 -14.89
CA ARG A 259 18.19 -2.14 -15.98
C ARG A 259 18.37 -3.58 -15.51
N THR A 260 18.76 -3.81 -14.25
CA THR A 260 18.80 -5.17 -13.68
C THR A 260 17.42 -5.69 -13.28
N PHE A 261 16.42 -4.81 -13.20
CA PHE A 261 15.04 -5.17 -12.88
C PHE A 261 14.24 -5.36 -14.18
N TYR A 262 13.47 -6.45 -14.28
CA TYR A 262 12.71 -6.82 -15.48
C TYR A 262 13.61 -6.75 -16.74
N ALA A 263 14.81 -7.35 -16.68
CA ALA A 263 15.80 -7.27 -17.77
C ALA A 263 15.26 -7.79 -19.13
N ASN A 264 14.27 -8.69 -19.09
CA ASN A 264 13.56 -9.23 -20.26
C ASN A 264 12.23 -8.49 -20.57
N GLY A 265 12.02 -7.29 -20.03
CA GLY A 265 10.79 -6.49 -20.16
C GLY A 265 9.60 -6.98 -19.31
N SER A 266 9.71 -8.15 -18.67
CA SER A 266 8.68 -8.73 -17.80
C SER A 266 9.33 -9.56 -16.68
N GLU A 267 8.56 -9.85 -15.63
CA GLU A 267 8.99 -10.62 -14.46
C GLU A 267 7.89 -11.57 -13.97
N THR A 268 8.29 -12.73 -13.45
CA THR A 268 7.38 -13.73 -12.85
C THR A 268 7.32 -13.52 -11.34
N VAL A 269 6.11 -13.37 -10.80
CA VAL A 269 5.88 -13.02 -9.39
C VAL A 269 4.70 -13.80 -8.81
N TYR A 270 4.59 -13.81 -7.48
CA TYR A 270 3.37 -14.22 -6.80
C TYR A 270 2.54 -13.00 -6.42
N TYR A 271 1.40 -12.84 -7.09
CA TYR A 271 0.39 -11.85 -6.71
C TYR A 271 -0.50 -12.42 -5.60
N VAL A 272 -0.56 -11.72 -4.46
CA VAL A 272 -1.30 -12.15 -3.28
C VAL A 272 -2.50 -11.23 -3.09
N ASN A 273 -3.68 -11.68 -3.49
CA ASN A 273 -4.91 -10.92 -3.31
C ASN A 273 -5.67 -11.33 -2.03
N ARG A 274 -6.40 -10.38 -1.42
CA ARG A 274 -7.20 -10.61 -0.22
C ARG A 274 -8.65 -10.93 -0.60
N ALA A 275 -9.01 -12.21 -0.42
CA ALA A 275 -10.33 -12.76 -0.69
C ALA A 275 -11.13 -12.96 0.61
N LEU A 276 -12.43 -13.29 0.49
CA LEU A 276 -13.29 -13.57 1.65
C LEU A 276 -14.11 -14.84 1.44
N VAL A 277 -14.29 -15.63 2.50
CA VAL A 277 -15.24 -16.74 2.52
C VAL A 277 -16.67 -16.18 2.39
N SER A 278 -17.36 -16.52 1.31
CA SER A 278 -18.64 -15.90 0.94
C SER A 278 -19.85 -16.52 1.64
N GLU A 279 -19.76 -17.78 2.08
CA GLU A 279 -20.87 -18.59 2.61
C GLU A 279 -20.37 -19.54 3.72
N LYS A 280 -21.26 -20.29 4.38
CA LYS A 280 -20.85 -21.37 5.29
C LYS A 280 -20.22 -22.53 4.51
N TYR A 281 -19.51 -23.42 5.21
CA TYR A 281 -18.95 -24.64 4.61
C TYR A 281 -20.03 -25.48 3.92
N ASP A 282 -19.77 -25.85 2.67
CA ASP A 282 -20.65 -26.62 1.82
C ASP A 282 -20.39 -28.12 2.04
N PHE A 283 -21.13 -28.73 2.97
CA PHE A 283 -20.99 -30.15 3.28
C PHE A 283 -21.37 -31.09 2.13
N LYS A 284 -22.16 -30.61 1.15
CA LYS A 284 -22.56 -31.41 -0.03
C LYS A 284 -21.40 -31.51 -1.01
N ASN A 285 -20.79 -30.37 -1.35
CA ASN A 285 -19.72 -30.28 -2.33
C ASN A 285 -18.31 -30.44 -1.72
N LYS A 286 -18.21 -30.42 -0.38
CA LYS A 286 -16.98 -30.53 0.44
C LYS A 286 -15.99 -29.38 0.22
N GLY A 287 -16.37 -28.16 0.60
CA GLY A 287 -15.52 -26.99 0.44
C GLY A 287 -16.16 -25.67 0.84
N TYR A 288 -15.52 -24.56 0.44
CA TYR A 288 -16.02 -23.21 0.68
C TYR A 288 -16.23 -22.46 -0.63
N TRP A 289 -17.29 -21.65 -0.68
CA TRP A 289 -17.47 -20.63 -1.71
C TRP A 289 -16.74 -19.35 -1.29
N ILE A 290 -15.83 -18.85 -2.12
CA ILE A 290 -14.97 -17.70 -1.82
C ILE A 290 -15.20 -16.63 -2.90
N ASN A 291 -15.32 -15.36 -2.48
CA ASN A 291 -15.43 -14.22 -3.38
C ASN A 291 -14.16 -13.35 -3.34
N ASN A 292 -14.01 -12.47 -4.32
CA ASN A 292 -12.85 -11.57 -4.45
C ASN A 292 -11.50 -12.32 -4.44
N ILE A 293 -11.44 -13.52 -5.03
CA ILE A 293 -10.19 -14.24 -5.32
C ILE A 293 -9.32 -13.39 -6.26
N PHE A 294 -9.97 -12.67 -7.17
CA PHE A 294 -9.40 -11.60 -7.97
C PHE A 294 -9.81 -10.21 -7.41
N SER A 295 -9.08 -9.14 -7.76
CA SER A 295 -9.40 -7.76 -7.38
C SER A 295 -9.05 -6.79 -8.51
N LEU A 296 -10.06 -6.16 -9.10
CA LEU A 296 -9.90 -5.12 -10.15
C LEU A 296 -9.34 -3.79 -9.61
N VAL A 297 -9.38 -3.57 -8.29
CA VAL A 297 -8.71 -2.42 -7.66
C VAL A 297 -7.25 -2.76 -7.33
N GLY A 298 -6.91 -4.06 -7.36
CA GLY A 298 -5.61 -4.59 -6.95
C GLY A 298 -5.49 -4.75 -5.43
N SER A 299 -4.25 -4.81 -4.96
CA SER A 299 -3.86 -4.69 -3.56
C SER A 299 -2.53 -3.93 -3.45
N SER A 300 -2.06 -3.61 -2.24
CA SER A 300 -1.34 -2.34 -1.98
C SER A 300 0.08 -2.17 -2.54
N PHE A 301 0.81 -3.24 -2.88
CA PHE A 301 2.20 -3.14 -3.38
C PHE A 301 2.35 -3.80 -4.74
N MET A 302 2.60 -2.99 -5.78
CA MET A 302 2.54 -3.38 -7.20
C MET A 302 1.16 -3.93 -7.61
N LEU A 303 0.86 -3.91 -8.91
CA LEU A 303 -0.41 -4.37 -9.48
C LEU A 303 -1.71 -3.66 -9.00
N HIS A 304 -1.60 -2.58 -8.21
CA HIS A 304 -2.73 -1.69 -7.92
C HIS A 304 -3.19 -0.99 -9.22
N HIS A 305 -4.51 -0.93 -9.46
CA HIS A 305 -5.11 -0.44 -10.73
C HIS A 305 -4.51 -1.04 -12.03
N SER A 306 -3.91 -2.22 -11.96
CA SER A 306 -3.21 -2.83 -13.10
C SER A 306 -4.09 -3.81 -13.87
N GLU A 307 -3.87 -3.93 -15.16
CA GLU A 307 -4.77 -4.64 -16.08
C GLU A 307 -4.46 -6.14 -16.10
N PHE A 308 -5.47 -6.98 -15.84
CA PHE A 308 -5.34 -8.42 -16.00
C PHE A 308 -5.76 -8.83 -17.42
N LEU A 309 -4.99 -9.72 -18.03
CA LEU A 309 -5.18 -10.21 -19.40
C LEU A 309 -5.73 -11.66 -19.38
N PRO A 310 -7.06 -11.85 -19.36
CA PRO A 310 -7.66 -13.19 -19.34
C PRO A 310 -7.79 -13.77 -20.77
N PHE A 311 -7.08 -14.86 -21.02
CA PHE A 311 -7.10 -15.56 -22.31
C PHE A 311 -8.22 -16.62 -22.38
N THR A 312 -8.47 -17.38 -21.31
CA THR A 312 -9.56 -18.39 -21.27
C THR A 312 -10.88 -17.86 -20.69
N GLU A 313 -12.00 -18.53 -21.01
CA GLU A 313 -13.30 -18.24 -20.40
C GLU A 313 -13.34 -18.47 -18.87
N ASN A 314 -12.43 -19.31 -18.36
CA ASN A 314 -12.30 -19.55 -16.92
C ASN A 314 -11.53 -18.39 -16.24
N GLU A 315 -10.55 -17.78 -16.90
CA GLU A 315 -9.92 -16.54 -16.45
C GLU A 315 -10.88 -15.34 -16.52
N LYS A 316 -11.67 -15.21 -17.59
CA LYS A 316 -12.73 -14.19 -17.69
C LYS A 316 -13.79 -14.38 -16.61
N THR A 317 -14.07 -15.63 -16.25
CA THR A 317 -14.93 -16.00 -15.13
C THR A 317 -14.31 -15.66 -13.78
N LEU A 318 -13.00 -15.85 -13.60
CA LEU A 318 -12.25 -15.49 -12.38
C LEU A 318 -12.20 -13.98 -12.15
N ALA A 319 -12.01 -13.20 -13.21
CA ALA A 319 -11.97 -11.73 -13.15
C ALA A 319 -13.34 -11.08 -12.82
N ASN A 320 -14.43 -11.86 -12.89
CA ASN A 320 -15.77 -11.37 -12.61
C ASN A 320 -16.07 -11.39 -11.09
N ASN A 321 -15.80 -10.29 -10.41
CA ASN A 321 -15.99 -10.12 -8.96
C ASN A 321 -17.44 -10.34 -8.46
N ALA A 322 -18.45 -10.40 -9.34
CA ALA A 322 -19.81 -10.78 -8.95
C ALA A 322 -19.97 -12.29 -8.74
N LYS A 323 -19.02 -13.11 -9.22
CA LYS A 323 -18.98 -14.56 -8.99
C LYS A 323 -18.22 -14.92 -7.71
N LYS A 324 -18.62 -16.04 -7.14
CA LYS A 324 -17.93 -16.81 -6.11
C LYS A 324 -17.35 -18.04 -6.78
N HIS A 325 -16.16 -18.46 -6.37
CA HIS A 325 -15.53 -19.70 -6.85
C HIS A 325 -15.50 -20.73 -5.73
N PHE A 326 -15.59 -22.00 -6.10
CA PHE A 326 -15.51 -23.09 -5.13
C PHE A 326 -14.06 -23.47 -4.85
N VAL A 327 -13.76 -23.72 -3.58
CA VAL A 327 -12.48 -24.26 -3.12
C VAL A 327 -12.74 -25.58 -2.40
N PRO A 328 -12.36 -26.72 -2.97
CA PRO A 328 -12.52 -28.03 -2.33
C PRO A 328 -11.62 -28.13 -1.10
N ILE A 329 -12.21 -28.45 0.06
CA ILE A 329 -11.53 -28.55 1.35
C ILE A 329 -12.20 -29.68 2.16
N ASP A 330 -11.43 -30.65 2.63
CA ASP A 330 -11.93 -31.78 3.40
C ASP A 330 -12.63 -31.33 4.72
N PRO A 331 -13.74 -31.98 5.16
CA PRO A 331 -14.43 -31.62 6.38
C PRO A 331 -13.56 -31.58 7.65
N SER A 332 -12.52 -32.43 7.75
CA SER A 332 -11.58 -32.43 8.89
C SER A 332 -10.70 -31.18 8.90
N MET A 333 -10.24 -30.74 7.73
CA MET A 333 -9.50 -29.49 7.57
C MET A 333 -10.42 -28.29 7.79
N ALA A 334 -11.63 -28.30 7.21
CA ALA A 334 -12.62 -27.24 7.42
C ALA A 334 -13.00 -27.05 8.90
N LYS A 335 -13.13 -28.15 9.66
CA LYS A 335 -13.33 -28.11 11.13
C LYS A 335 -12.17 -27.45 11.86
N THR A 336 -10.93 -27.66 11.39
CA THR A 336 -9.70 -27.10 11.97
C THR A 336 -9.50 -25.62 11.61
N LEU A 337 -9.87 -25.24 10.39
CA LEU A 337 -9.85 -23.85 9.93
C LEU A 337 -10.99 -23.02 10.56
N ASN A 338 -12.15 -23.64 10.80
CA ASN A 338 -13.35 -23.05 11.38
C ASN A 338 -13.74 -21.69 10.76
N LEU A 339 -13.68 -21.61 9.43
CA LEU A 339 -13.94 -20.36 8.71
C LEU A 339 -15.43 -20.07 8.69
N GLN A 340 -15.76 -18.80 8.95
CA GLN A 340 -17.09 -18.25 8.93
C GLN A 340 -17.30 -17.40 7.69
N GLN A 341 -18.54 -16.98 7.44
CA GLN A 341 -18.82 -15.99 6.41
C GLN A 341 -18.05 -14.70 6.69
N ARG A 342 -17.42 -14.12 5.66
CA ARG A 342 -16.49 -12.98 5.72
C ARG A 342 -15.16 -13.25 6.45
N SER A 343 -14.82 -14.49 6.80
CA SER A 343 -13.44 -14.81 7.21
C SER A 343 -12.47 -14.44 6.07
N PRO A 344 -11.39 -13.68 6.36
CA PRO A 344 -10.39 -13.33 5.36
C PRO A 344 -9.57 -14.56 4.98
N VAL A 345 -9.23 -14.63 3.71
CA VAL A 345 -8.36 -15.64 3.10
C VAL A 345 -7.52 -14.95 2.01
N PHE A 346 -6.46 -15.59 1.57
CA PHE A 346 -5.49 -15.00 0.64
C PHE A 346 -5.32 -15.91 -0.57
N ALA A 347 -5.68 -15.39 -1.74
CA ALA A 347 -5.45 -16.06 -3.01
C ALA A 347 -4.05 -15.71 -3.50
N VAL A 348 -3.26 -16.73 -3.81
CA VAL A 348 -1.90 -16.60 -4.32
C VAL A 348 -1.90 -17.11 -5.76
N LEU A 349 -1.63 -16.19 -6.68
CA LEU A 349 -1.63 -16.42 -8.12
C LEU A 349 -0.21 -16.25 -8.65
N LYS A 350 0.29 -17.24 -9.41
CA LYS A 350 1.55 -17.07 -10.15
C LYS A 350 1.26 -16.27 -11.41
N VAL A 351 1.81 -15.07 -11.52
CA VAL A 351 1.55 -14.15 -12.64
C VAL A 351 2.85 -13.67 -13.26
N LYS A 352 2.81 -13.45 -14.58
CA LYS A 352 3.84 -12.74 -15.31
C LYS A 352 3.37 -11.29 -15.51
N VAL A 353 4.24 -10.34 -15.18
CA VAL A 353 3.93 -8.90 -15.15
C VAL A 353 4.75 -8.16 -16.20
N SER A 354 4.08 -7.28 -16.95
CA SER A 354 4.65 -6.44 -18.00
C SER A 354 4.27 -4.96 -17.78
N PRO A 355 5.07 -3.99 -18.28
CA PRO A 355 4.69 -2.58 -18.30
C PRO A 355 3.67 -2.28 -19.41
N LYS A 356 2.62 -1.52 -19.09
CA LYS A 356 1.65 -1.01 -20.07
C LYS A 356 1.94 0.46 -20.39
N LEU A 357 2.76 0.69 -21.41
CA LEU A 357 3.18 2.02 -21.84
C LEU A 357 2.10 2.70 -22.68
N SER A 358 1.17 3.37 -22.00
CA SER A 358 0.08 4.15 -22.62
C SER A 358 0.34 5.67 -22.63
N ASN A 359 1.31 6.16 -21.86
CA ASN A 359 1.69 7.56 -21.73
C ASN A 359 3.16 7.64 -21.28
N PRO A 360 4.03 8.46 -21.90
CA PRO A 360 5.43 8.62 -21.45
C PRO A 360 5.56 9.00 -19.97
N THR A 361 4.61 9.76 -19.40
CA THR A 361 4.65 10.16 -17.98
C THR A 361 3.85 9.22 -17.05
N HIS A 362 3.60 7.96 -17.44
CA HIS A 362 2.96 6.98 -16.56
C HIS A 362 3.28 5.53 -16.96
N VAL A 363 3.98 4.81 -16.07
CA VAL A 363 4.08 3.34 -16.16
C VAL A 363 2.87 2.74 -15.47
N ALA A 364 1.91 2.27 -16.26
CA ALA A 364 0.92 1.30 -15.79
C ALA A 364 1.52 -0.12 -15.87
N TRP A 365 0.88 -1.09 -15.22
CA TRP A 365 1.25 -2.50 -15.33
C TRP A 365 0.09 -3.31 -15.90
N GLU A 366 0.43 -4.39 -16.59
CA GLU A 366 -0.48 -5.44 -17.00
C GLU A 366 0.08 -6.81 -16.61
N TYR A 367 -0.79 -7.81 -16.44
CA TYR A 367 -0.37 -9.14 -16.00
C TYR A 367 -1.25 -10.27 -16.53
N GLU A 368 -0.64 -11.43 -16.68
CA GLU A 368 -1.24 -12.68 -17.14
C GLU A 368 -0.95 -13.80 -16.13
N LEU A 369 -1.76 -14.86 -16.11
CA LEU A 369 -1.47 -16.03 -15.28
C LEU A 369 -0.42 -16.92 -15.94
N GLU A 370 0.57 -17.35 -15.17
CA GLU A 370 1.57 -18.34 -15.59
C GLU A 370 1.18 -19.77 -15.19
N ASP A 371 0.25 -19.91 -14.25
CA ASP A 371 -0.22 -21.20 -13.72
C ASP A 371 -1.76 -21.24 -13.72
N SER A 372 -2.35 -22.42 -13.97
CA SER A 372 -3.79 -22.62 -13.82
C SER A 372 -4.20 -22.89 -12.37
N ILE A 373 -3.24 -23.13 -11.47
CA ILE A 373 -3.46 -23.35 -10.05
C ILE A 373 -3.40 -22.03 -9.28
N ILE A 374 -4.47 -21.71 -8.56
CA ILE A 374 -4.53 -20.64 -7.57
C ILE A 374 -4.51 -21.27 -6.18
N GLU A 375 -3.51 -20.93 -5.37
CA GLU A 375 -3.40 -21.43 -4.00
C GLU A 375 -4.19 -20.54 -3.04
N ILE A 376 -4.88 -21.15 -2.08
CA ILE A 376 -5.68 -20.43 -1.08
C ILE A 376 -5.05 -20.64 0.30
N TYR A 377 -4.77 -19.54 0.98
CA TYR A 377 -4.16 -19.48 2.31
C TYR A 377 -5.11 -18.84 3.34
N ARG A 378 -5.03 -19.30 4.59
CA ARG A 378 -5.78 -18.72 5.72
C ARG A 378 -5.21 -17.37 6.17
N ASP A 379 -3.91 -17.17 6.01
CA ASP A 379 -3.13 -16.10 6.62
C ASP A 379 -2.28 -15.34 5.60
N VAL A 380 -2.05 -14.04 5.86
CA VAL A 380 -1.25 -13.19 4.97
C VAL A 380 0.26 -13.47 5.10
N ALA A 381 0.72 -14.29 6.05
CA ALA A 381 2.09 -14.78 6.08
C ALA A 381 2.33 -15.95 5.08
N LEU A 382 1.25 -16.48 4.47
CA LEU A 382 1.27 -17.62 3.55
C LEU A 382 1.84 -18.90 4.20
N THR A 383 1.52 -19.12 5.47
CA THR A 383 2.01 -20.25 6.28
C THR A 383 1.03 -21.42 6.34
N ASN A 384 -0.28 -21.16 6.19
CA ASN A 384 -1.35 -22.14 6.31
C ASN A 384 -2.15 -22.20 5.00
N LYS A 385 -1.66 -23.01 4.05
CA LYS A 385 -2.36 -23.34 2.80
C LYS A 385 -3.56 -24.23 3.13
N MET A 386 -4.75 -23.80 2.70
CA MET A 386 -6.03 -24.43 3.03
C MET A 386 -6.69 -25.12 1.82
N GLY A 387 -6.28 -24.81 0.60
CA GLY A 387 -6.81 -25.43 -0.62
C GLY A 387 -6.22 -24.83 -1.90
N GLU A 388 -6.75 -25.28 -3.02
CA GLU A 388 -6.37 -24.85 -4.38
C GLU A 388 -7.61 -24.70 -5.26
N ILE A 389 -7.48 -23.94 -6.34
CA ILE A 389 -8.43 -23.90 -7.46
C ILE A 389 -7.63 -24.17 -8.74
N ASP A 390 -7.94 -25.25 -9.46
CA ASP A 390 -7.48 -25.40 -10.84
C ASP A 390 -8.48 -24.76 -11.80
N LEU A 391 -8.05 -23.73 -12.52
CA LEU A 391 -8.86 -23.03 -13.51
C LEU A 391 -9.36 -23.95 -14.64
N LYS A 392 -8.74 -25.12 -14.87
CA LYS A 392 -9.26 -26.12 -15.82
C LYS A 392 -10.60 -26.74 -15.37
N THR A 393 -10.90 -26.72 -14.07
CA THR A 393 -12.12 -27.30 -13.47
C THR A 393 -12.94 -26.28 -12.67
N LEU A 394 -12.79 -24.99 -12.99
CA LEU A 394 -13.34 -23.86 -12.24
C LEU A 394 -14.86 -23.92 -12.05
N GLN A 395 -15.30 -24.19 -10.83
CA GLN A 395 -16.70 -24.07 -10.44
C GLN A 395 -16.98 -22.64 -9.95
N SER A 396 -18.02 -22.00 -10.50
CA SER A 396 -18.42 -20.64 -10.12
C SER A 396 -19.94 -20.48 -10.07
N LYS A 397 -20.42 -19.56 -9.22
CA LYS A 397 -21.83 -19.15 -9.09
C LYS A 397 -21.93 -17.69 -8.66
N TYR A 398 -23.12 -17.10 -8.75
CA TYR A 398 -23.43 -15.78 -8.17
C TYR A 398 -23.84 -15.88 -6.69
#